data_AF-A0A1C5V9Q1-F1
#
_entry.id   AF-A0A1C5V9Q1-F1
#
_cell.length_a   1.000
_cell.length_b   1.000
_cell.length_c   1.000
_cell.angle_alpha   90.00
_cell.angle_beta   90.00
_cell.angle_gamma   90.00
#
_symmetry.space_group_name_H-M   'P 1'
#
loop_
_entity.id
_entity.type
_entity.pdbx_description
1 polymer ?
#
loop_
_entity_poly.entity_id
_entity_poly.type
_entity_poly.pdbx_seq_one_letter_code
_entity_poly.pdbx_strand_id
1 'polypeptide(L)'
;MKNWNQVKLVPEFNEQGVACYKLAGGNYVNEYYVVSEAETRKLLNTPEIVGYEVYDCLIPSTSQMLYYFKEQKKVTTANILSILRGALNYPLEESCYREHIRVHDISFLSSERVFADEEIAGLEIKYSKLTMVPDSTLMIGDIIASGETLIHCLRYVTDFYRKNGAKLRNIIIFTIGGTKGIEILENLTREIREFWPEFEGFITVYYEGIFSTYQDKGVSGINLPDVDFYWKDGIIAPEFRRETLSMCSPLFEKCIIYDGGARRYEIHEHVEEVLEFWEGIKERADKIDFKELLDEKIGYPTPISYEDWIEKNHYEKIRPADTKWLYRQEQGYIESMKNITLKELADQRITEFTDSLKKYML
;
A
#
# COMPACT_ATOMS: atom_id res chain seq x y z
N MET A 1 -4.71 16.84 2.28
CA MET A 1 -3.73 17.08 1.20
C MET A 1 -4.19 18.20 0.28
N LYS A 2 -3.35 19.21 0.00
CA LYS A 2 -3.71 20.29 -0.95
C LYS A 2 -3.83 19.72 -2.37
N ASN A 3 -4.83 20.17 -3.13
CA ASN A 3 -5.03 19.83 -4.55
C ASN A 3 -5.30 18.34 -4.88
N TRP A 4 -5.70 17.51 -3.91
CA TRP A 4 -6.01 16.09 -4.16
C TRP A 4 -7.06 15.90 -5.27
N ASN A 5 -8.11 16.72 -5.27
CA ASN A 5 -9.16 16.71 -6.30
C ASN A 5 -8.66 17.08 -7.72
N GLN A 6 -7.42 17.57 -7.86
CA GLN A 6 -6.81 17.87 -9.17
C GLN A 6 -5.92 16.72 -9.67
N VAL A 7 -5.64 15.74 -8.82
CA VAL A 7 -4.82 14.58 -9.14
C VAL A 7 -5.58 13.67 -10.08
N LYS A 8 -4.90 13.10 -11.07
CA LYS A 8 -5.46 12.20 -12.06
C LYS A 8 -4.56 10.99 -12.21
N LEU A 9 -5.16 9.81 -12.33
CA LEU A 9 -4.46 8.58 -12.62
C LEU A 9 -4.25 8.48 -14.14
N VAL A 10 -3.00 8.62 -14.59
CA VAL A 10 -2.63 8.63 -16.02
C VAL A 10 -1.98 7.29 -16.38
N PRO A 11 -2.46 6.55 -17.40
CA PRO A 11 -1.78 5.36 -17.88
C PRO A 11 -0.35 5.69 -18.35
N GLU A 12 0.64 4.98 -17.83
CA GLU A 12 2.06 5.14 -18.16
C GLU A 12 2.52 4.04 -19.12
N PHE A 13 2.31 2.77 -18.75
CA PHE A 13 2.53 1.61 -19.61
C PHE A 13 1.61 0.44 -19.21
N ASN A 14 1.45 -0.53 -20.11
CA ASN A 14 0.80 -1.81 -19.82
C ASN A 14 1.56 -2.91 -20.58
N GLU A 15 2.48 -3.56 -19.89
CA GLU A 15 3.44 -4.50 -20.47
C GLU A 15 3.64 -5.69 -19.53
N GLN A 16 3.84 -6.88 -20.10
CA GLN A 16 4.08 -8.13 -19.35
C GLN A 16 3.03 -8.45 -18.27
N GLY A 17 1.77 -8.00 -18.44
CA GLY A 17 0.70 -8.21 -17.45
C GLY A 17 0.69 -7.20 -16.31
N VAL A 18 1.57 -6.20 -16.34
CA VAL A 18 1.68 -5.13 -15.36
C VAL A 18 1.12 -3.85 -15.95
N ALA A 19 0.04 -3.34 -15.37
CA ALA A 19 -0.50 -2.02 -15.65
C ALA A 19 0.16 -1.00 -14.71
N CYS A 20 0.74 0.05 -15.27
CA CYS A 20 1.36 1.13 -14.51
C CYS A 20 0.70 2.46 -14.84
N TYR A 21 0.45 3.23 -13.79
CA TYR A 21 -0.13 4.55 -13.86
C TYR A 21 0.75 5.54 -13.12
N LYS A 22 0.86 6.75 -13.65
CA LYS A 22 1.53 7.87 -12.99
C LYS A 22 0.51 8.88 -12.50
N LEU A 23 0.72 9.42 -11.32
CA LEU A 23 -0.09 10.54 -10.83
C LEU A 23 0.33 11.81 -11.57
N ALA A 24 -0.66 12.52 -12.12
CA ALA A 24 -0.49 13.85 -12.68
C ALA A 24 -1.40 14.86 -11.98
N GLY A 25 -0.99 16.12 -11.94
CA GLY A 25 -1.65 17.15 -11.13
C GLY A 25 -0.99 17.29 -9.75
N GLY A 26 -1.62 18.02 -8.83
CA GLY A 26 -1.16 18.16 -7.43
C GLY A 26 0.07 19.06 -7.18
N ASN A 27 0.87 19.37 -8.21
CA ASN A 27 2.14 20.11 -8.12
C ASN A 27 3.20 19.41 -7.24
N TYR A 28 3.29 18.08 -7.37
CA TYR A 28 4.26 17.26 -6.66
C TYR A 28 5.69 17.51 -7.15
N VAL A 29 6.65 17.52 -6.22
CA VAL A 29 8.09 17.57 -6.56
C VAL A 29 8.70 16.18 -6.69
N ASN A 30 7.97 15.14 -6.27
CA ASN A 30 8.32 13.73 -6.38
C ASN A 30 7.50 13.04 -7.48
N GLU A 31 7.87 11.79 -7.78
CA GLU A 31 7.13 10.95 -8.71
C GLU A 31 6.36 9.84 -7.98
N TYR A 32 5.07 9.70 -8.30
CA TYR A 32 4.19 8.71 -7.71
C TYR A 32 3.55 7.83 -8.78
N TYR A 33 3.67 6.53 -8.60
CA TYR A 33 3.16 5.50 -9.51
C TYR A 33 2.21 4.56 -8.77
N VAL A 34 1.19 4.07 -9.46
CA VAL A 34 0.34 2.96 -9.03
C VAL A 34 0.54 1.82 -10.01
N VAL A 35 0.85 0.63 -9.50
CA VAL A 35 1.05 -0.58 -10.31
C VAL A 35 0.01 -1.63 -9.96
N SER A 36 -0.53 -2.30 -10.97
CA SER A 36 -1.44 -3.43 -10.80
C SER A 36 -0.99 -4.63 -11.62
N GLU A 37 -0.92 -5.79 -10.98
CA GLU A 37 -0.50 -7.08 -11.54
C GLU A 37 -1.33 -8.21 -10.90
N ALA A 38 -1.49 -9.35 -11.58
CA ALA A 38 -2.37 -10.42 -11.10
C ALA A 38 -2.00 -10.97 -9.72
N GLU A 39 -0.73 -11.19 -9.42
CA GLU A 39 -0.31 -11.72 -8.13
C GLU A 39 -0.43 -10.66 -7.02
N THR A 40 -0.22 -9.39 -7.32
CA THR A 40 -0.44 -8.31 -6.34
C THR A 40 -1.92 -8.07 -6.07
N ARG A 41 -2.80 -8.21 -7.07
CA ARG A 41 -4.26 -8.21 -6.87
C ARG A 41 -4.71 -9.40 -6.03
N LYS A 42 -4.19 -10.60 -6.31
CA LYS A 42 -4.43 -11.81 -5.51
C LYS A 42 -4.03 -11.59 -4.06
N LEU A 43 -2.81 -11.09 -3.81
CA LEU A 43 -2.30 -10.82 -2.46
C LEU A 43 -3.21 -9.89 -1.66
N LEU A 44 -3.63 -8.76 -2.24
CA LEU A 44 -4.42 -7.76 -1.53
C LEU A 44 -5.91 -8.10 -1.43
N ASN A 45 -6.42 -9.04 -2.24
CA ASN A 45 -7.79 -9.53 -2.11
C ASN A 45 -7.94 -10.78 -1.24
N THR A 46 -6.84 -11.48 -0.94
CA THR A 46 -6.90 -12.84 -0.35
C THR A 46 -6.06 -12.94 0.91
N PRO A 47 -6.58 -12.58 2.10
CA PRO A 47 -5.89 -12.70 3.39
C PRO A 47 -5.25 -14.06 3.68
N GLU A 48 -5.70 -15.13 3.04
CA GLU A 48 -5.15 -16.48 3.14
C GLU A 48 -3.75 -16.64 2.55
N ILE A 49 -3.33 -15.70 1.67
CA ILE A 49 -1.96 -15.67 1.17
C ILE A 49 -1.04 -15.23 2.31
N VAL A 50 -0.26 -16.17 2.83
CA VAL A 50 0.59 -16.00 4.02
C VAL A 50 1.99 -16.57 3.77
N GLY A 51 2.95 -16.20 4.62
CA GLY A 51 4.32 -16.73 4.54
C GLY A 51 5.06 -16.27 3.28
N TYR A 52 5.85 -17.16 2.68
CA TYR A 52 6.69 -16.82 1.53
C TYR A 52 5.89 -16.33 0.31
N GLU A 53 4.65 -16.80 0.15
CA GLU A 53 3.80 -16.40 -0.98
C GLU A 53 3.49 -14.89 -0.98
N VAL A 54 3.45 -14.24 0.20
CA VAL A 54 3.33 -12.77 0.30
C VAL A 54 4.45 -12.06 -0.45
N TYR A 55 5.68 -12.54 -0.27
CA TYR A 55 6.86 -12.00 -0.92
C TYR A 55 6.89 -12.34 -2.42
N ASP A 56 6.54 -13.59 -2.76
CA ASP A 56 6.51 -14.07 -4.15
C ASP A 56 5.53 -13.27 -5.01
N CYS A 57 4.34 -12.95 -4.47
CA CYS A 57 3.33 -12.18 -5.18
C CYS A 57 3.76 -10.76 -5.56
N LEU A 58 4.74 -10.18 -4.86
CA LEU A 58 5.24 -8.83 -5.17
C LEU A 58 6.32 -8.84 -6.26
N ILE A 59 6.94 -9.99 -6.58
CA ILE A 59 8.11 -10.05 -7.47
C ILE A 59 7.80 -9.54 -8.88
N PRO A 60 6.71 -9.97 -9.56
CA PRO A 60 6.48 -9.61 -10.96
C PRO A 60 6.35 -8.10 -11.17
N SER A 61 5.52 -7.44 -10.39
CA SER A 61 5.29 -5.99 -10.47
C SER A 61 6.52 -5.19 -10.01
N THR A 62 7.22 -5.63 -8.96
CA THR A 62 8.49 -4.99 -8.53
C THR A 62 9.54 -5.06 -9.65
N SER A 63 9.73 -6.24 -10.24
CA SER A 63 10.73 -6.45 -11.30
C SER A 63 10.42 -5.60 -12.52
N GLN A 64 9.16 -5.59 -12.99
CA GLN A 64 8.78 -4.79 -14.16
C GLN A 64 8.95 -3.28 -13.92
N MET A 65 8.65 -2.79 -12.71
CA MET A 65 8.88 -1.38 -12.37
C MET A 65 10.36 -1.03 -12.31
N LEU A 66 11.20 -1.94 -11.80
CA LEU A 66 12.66 -1.75 -11.80
C LEU A 66 13.26 -1.78 -13.20
N TYR A 67 12.78 -2.68 -14.07
CA TYR A 67 13.11 -2.69 -15.48
C TYR A 67 12.78 -1.34 -16.13
N TYR A 68 11.56 -0.85 -15.93
CA TYR A 68 11.12 0.46 -16.42
C TYR A 68 12.02 1.60 -15.94
N PHE A 69 12.33 1.66 -14.64
CA PHE A 69 13.20 2.69 -14.08
C PHE A 69 14.64 2.59 -14.58
N LYS A 70 15.15 1.38 -14.82
CA LYS A 70 16.47 1.16 -15.41
C LYS A 70 16.54 1.70 -16.83
N GLU A 71 15.53 1.43 -17.67
CA GLU A 71 15.46 1.97 -19.04
C GLU A 71 15.40 3.51 -19.04
N GLN A 72 14.78 4.10 -18.02
CA GLN A 72 14.77 5.55 -17.81
C GLN A 72 16.01 6.12 -17.12
N LYS A 73 17.00 5.29 -16.77
CA LYS A 73 18.21 5.67 -16.02
C LYS A 73 17.92 6.30 -14.64
N LYS A 74 16.75 5.99 -14.07
CA LYS A 74 16.36 6.39 -12.70
C LYS A 74 17.04 5.53 -11.65
N VAL A 75 17.36 4.29 -12.00
CA VAL A 75 18.19 3.38 -11.20
C VAL A 75 19.31 2.83 -12.08
N THR A 76 20.54 2.93 -11.60
CA THR A 76 21.74 2.37 -12.27
C THR A 76 22.53 1.48 -11.31
N THR A 77 22.64 1.94 -10.06
CA THR A 77 23.24 1.23 -8.93
C THR A 77 22.32 1.45 -7.73
N ALA A 78 21.99 0.36 -7.03
CA ALA A 78 21.06 0.39 -5.93
C ALA A 78 21.75 0.05 -4.60
N ASN A 79 21.27 0.67 -3.52
CA ASN A 79 21.45 0.18 -2.17
C ASN A 79 20.08 -0.06 -1.58
N ILE A 80 19.92 -1.14 -0.84
CA ILE A 80 18.66 -1.47 -0.22
C ILE A 80 18.74 -1.10 1.26
N LEU A 81 17.74 -0.40 1.76
CA LEU A 81 17.55 -0.21 3.19
C LEU A 81 16.32 -1.00 3.64
N SER A 82 16.59 -2.01 4.46
CA SER A 82 15.57 -2.84 5.09
C SER A 82 15.26 -2.30 6.48
N ILE A 83 14.13 -1.60 6.61
CA ILE A 83 13.55 -1.20 7.90
C ILE A 83 12.80 -2.40 8.48
N LEU A 84 13.34 -2.96 9.57
CA LEU A 84 12.83 -4.19 10.15
C LEU A 84 11.51 -3.96 10.91
N ARG A 85 10.55 -4.88 10.82
CA ARG A 85 10.55 -6.12 10.01
C ARG A 85 9.85 -5.96 8.65
N GLY A 86 8.96 -4.98 8.50
CA GLY A 86 8.06 -4.83 7.36
C GLY A 86 8.76 -4.80 5.99
N ALA A 87 9.94 -4.20 5.90
CA ALA A 87 10.68 -4.10 4.64
C ALA A 87 11.10 -5.45 4.05
N LEU A 88 11.25 -6.48 4.89
CA LEU A 88 11.64 -7.80 4.41
C LEU A 88 10.60 -8.40 3.47
N ASN A 89 9.33 -7.99 3.56
CA ASN A 89 8.24 -8.45 2.70
C ASN A 89 8.42 -8.09 1.24
N TYR A 90 9.25 -7.09 0.93
CA TYR A 90 9.39 -6.57 -0.42
C TYR A 90 10.60 -7.20 -1.13
N PRO A 91 10.42 -7.73 -2.37
CA PRO A 91 11.45 -8.51 -3.07
C PRO A 91 12.48 -7.64 -3.80
N LEU A 92 13.04 -6.64 -3.12
CA LEU A 92 13.92 -5.66 -3.75
C LEU A 92 15.24 -6.26 -4.24
N GLU A 93 15.88 -7.10 -3.43
CA GLU A 93 17.15 -7.74 -3.81
C GLU A 93 16.95 -8.68 -4.99
N GLU A 94 15.94 -9.54 -4.91
CA GLU A 94 15.64 -10.50 -5.97
C GLU A 94 15.19 -9.83 -7.27
N SER A 95 14.35 -8.79 -7.18
CA SER A 95 13.90 -8.05 -8.37
C SER A 95 15.06 -7.30 -9.02
N CYS A 96 15.96 -6.71 -8.23
CA CYS A 96 17.21 -6.13 -8.76
C CYS A 96 18.07 -7.19 -9.47
N TYR A 97 18.21 -8.38 -8.89
CA TYR A 97 18.96 -9.48 -9.50
C TYR A 97 18.36 -9.90 -10.86
N ARG A 98 17.03 -10.08 -10.92
CA ARG A 98 16.30 -10.44 -12.14
C ARG A 98 16.49 -9.40 -13.25
N GLU A 99 16.46 -8.12 -12.90
CA GLU A 99 16.61 -7.01 -13.85
C GLU A 99 18.06 -6.58 -14.11
N HIS A 100 19.03 -7.34 -13.61
CA HIS A 100 20.46 -7.04 -13.75
C HIS A 100 20.83 -5.64 -13.24
N ILE A 101 20.20 -5.20 -12.15
CA ILE A 101 20.54 -3.97 -11.42
C ILE A 101 21.54 -4.34 -10.34
N ARG A 102 22.69 -3.67 -10.33
CA ARG A 102 23.73 -3.94 -9.35
C ARG A 102 23.34 -3.39 -7.99
N VAL A 103 23.15 -4.27 -7.01
CA VAL A 103 23.03 -3.92 -5.60
C VAL A 103 24.44 -3.90 -4.98
N HIS A 104 24.84 -2.76 -4.41
CA HIS A 104 26.15 -2.64 -3.77
C HIS A 104 26.11 -3.11 -2.31
N ASP A 105 25.07 -2.73 -1.59
CA ASP A 105 24.92 -3.06 -0.18
C ASP A 105 23.44 -3.16 0.20
N ILE A 106 23.19 -3.94 1.25
CA ILE A 106 21.89 -4.08 1.90
C ILE A 106 22.09 -3.71 3.36
N SER A 107 21.54 -2.57 3.72
CA SER A 107 21.60 -2.00 5.05
C SER A 107 20.34 -2.34 5.84
N PHE A 108 20.49 -2.47 7.15
CA PHE A 108 19.41 -2.88 8.05
C PHE A 108 19.24 -1.87 9.17
N LEU A 109 18.01 -1.49 9.44
CA LEU A 109 17.66 -0.56 10.52
C LEU A 109 16.45 -1.11 11.26
N SER A 110 16.52 -1.17 12.59
CA SER A 110 15.38 -1.49 13.45
C SER A 110 15.05 -0.29 14.31
N SER A 111 13.77 0.09 14.33
CA SER A 111 13.23 1.13 15.21
C SER A 111 12.10 0.54 16.02
N GLU A 112 12.12 0.75 17.33
CA GLU A 112 11.02 0.39 18.23
C GLU A 112 10.30 1.65 18.70
N ARG A 113 8.98 1.57 18.80
CA ARG A 113 8.18 2.59 19.50
C ARG A 113 8.43 2.42 21.00
N VAL A 114 8.89 3.48 21.65
CA VAL A 114 9.03 3.54 23.10
C VAL A 114 7.68 3.97 23.65
N PHE A 115 7.14 3.21 24.61
CA PHE A 115 5.88 3.55 25.28
C PHE A 115 6.16 4.12 26.67
N ALA A 116 5.45 5.17 27.06
CA ALA A 116 5.36 5.67 28.43
C ALA A 116 3.88 5.79 28.79
N ASP A 117 3.46 5.20 29.92
CA ASP A 117 2.07 5.21 30.40
C ASP A 117 1.04 4.77 29.33
N GLU A 118 1.37 3.70 28.58
CA GLU A 118 0.55 3.13 27.49
C GLU A 118 0.39 4.04 26.24
N GLU A 119 1.05 5.21 26.21
CA GLU A 119 1.13 6.09 25.04
C GLU A 119 2.51 6.00 24.37
N ILE A 120 2.58 6.20 23.04
CA ILE A 120 3.85 6.21 22.30
C ILE A 120 4.64 7.48 22.69
N ALA A 121 5.72 7.29 23.44
CA ALA A 121 6.62 8.35 23.92
C ALA A 121 7.71 8.74 22.91
N GLY A 122 8.02 7.88 21.93
CA GLY A 122 9.00 8.16 20.88
C GLY A 122 9.37 6.95 20.03
N LEU A 123 10.33 7.12 19.13
CA LEU A 123 10.94 6.05 18.32
C LEU A 123 12.44 5.98 18.64
N GLU A 124 12.94 4.79 19.00
CA GLU A 124 14.37 4.57 19.26
C GLU A 124 14.95 3.57 18.26
N ILE A 125 16.11 3.88 17.70
CA ILE A 125 16.84 2.96 16.82
C ILE A 125 17.58 1.94 17.68
N LYS A 126 17.13 0.69 17.63
CA LYS A 126 17.74 -0.42 18.38
C LYS A 126 18.88 -1.10 17.64
N TYR A 127 18.81 -1.11 16.31
CA TYR A 127 19.82 -1.72 15.46
C TYR A 127 20.05 -0.87 14.21
N SER A 128 21.31 -0.69 13.84
CA SER A 128 21.71 0.05 12.66
C SER A 128 22.98 -0.56 12.08
N LYS A 129 22.88 -1.06 10.85
CA LYS A 129 24.00 -1.43 10.00
C LYS A 129 23.82 -0.74 8.66
N LEU A 130 24.34 0.47 8.57
CA LEU A 130 24.30 1.29 7.37
C LEU A 130 25.65 1.25 6.66
N THR A 131 25.62 0.99 5.37
CA THR A 131 26.76 1.23 4.48
C THR A 131 26.42 2.40 3.56
N MET A 132 27.42 3.20 3.27
CA MET A 132 27.29 4.39 2.45
C MET A 132 27.85 4.11 1.06
N VAL A 133 27.04 4.34 0.03
CA VAL A 133 27.50 4.35 -1.35
C VAL A 133 27.14 5.70 -1.95
N PRO A 134 28.12 6.59 -2.19
CA PRO A 134 27.85 7.93 -2.68
C PRO A 134 27.13 7.93 -4.03
N ASP A 135 26.26 8.93 -4.24
CA ASP A 135 25.59 9.20 -5.52
C ASP A 135 24.74 8.03 -6.04
N SER A 136 24.23 7.23 -5.11
CA SER A 136 23.44 6.04 -5.40
C SER A 136 21.94 6.27 -5.24
N THR A 137 21.16 5.36 -5.81
CA THR A 137 19.74 5.19 -5.52
C THR A 137 19.57 4.35 -4.27
N LEU A 138 18.88 4.88 -3.25
CA LEU A 138 18.45 4.10 -2.10
C LEU A 138 17.07 3.50 -2.39
N MET A 139 16.91 2.20 -2.18
CA MET A 139 15.67 1.48 -2.37
C MET A 139 15.10 1.02 -1.03
N ILE A 140 13.81 1.24 -0.83
CA ILE A 140 13.08 0.88 0.39
C ILE A 140 11.79 0.19 -0.02
N GLY A 141 11.46 -0.89 0.66
CA GLY A 141 10.13 -1.50 0.62
C GLY A 141 9.55 -1.33 2.00
N ASP A 142 8.35 -0.77 2.15
CA ASP A 142 7.67 -0.76 3.45
C ASP A 142 6.18 -0.46 3.33
N ILE A 143 5.40 -0.81 4.33
CA ILE A 143 4.00 -0.38 4.45
C ILE A 143 3.97 1.04 5.02
N ILE A 144 3.32 1.97 4.33
CA ILE A 144 3.27 3.38 4.74
C ILE A 144 1.84 3.75 5.14
N ALA A 145 1.51 3.51 6.40
CA ALA A 145 0.26 3.97 7.03
C ALA A 145 0.41 5.42 7.52
N SER A 146 0.75 5.63 8.79
CA SER A 146 1.05 6.96 9.34
C SER A 146 2.36 7.55 8.83
N GLY A 147 3.31 6.71 8.39
CA GLY A 147 4.62 7.10 7.87
C GLY A 147 5.63 7.61 8.92
N GLU A 148 5.29 7.62 10.21
CA GLU A 148 6.16 8.12 11.29
C GLU A 148 7.48 7.36 11.39
N THR A 149 7.43 6.02 11.36
CA THR A 149 8.62 5.17 11.39
C THR A 149 9.53 5.48 10.20
N LEU A 150 8.94 5.60 9.00
CA LEU A 150 9.68 5.90 7.78
C LEU A 150 10.37 7.28 7.87
N ILE A 151 9.69 8.31 8.36
CA ILE A 151 10.29 9.65 8.56
C ILE A 151 11.51 9.57 9.47
N HIS A 152 11.35 8.91 10.62
CA HIS A 152 12.42 8.81 11.59
C HIS A 152 13.64 8.09 11.01
N CYS A 153 13.41 6.98 10.31
CA CYS A 153 14.45 6.20 9.64
C CYS A 153 15.13 6.99 8.52
N LEU A 154 14.36 7.68 7.67
CA LEU A 154 14.88 8.48 6.56
C LEU A 154 15.73 9.64 7.07
N ARG A 155 15.28 10.37 8.10
CA ARG A 155 16.06 11.45 8.72
C ARG A 155 17.37 10.95 9.30
N TYR A 156 17.34 9.81 9.99
CA TYR A 156 18.54 9.18 10.51
C TYR A 156 19.53 8.79 9.39
N VAL A 157 19.02 8.22 8.29
CA VAL A 157 19.83 7.84 7.14
C VAL A 157 20.41 9.06 6.45
N THR A 158 19.63 10.11 6.23
CA THR A 158 20.12 11.35 5.60
C THR A 158 21.18 12.03 6.47
N ASP A 159 21.01 12.03 7.79
CA ASP A 159 22.00 12.54 8.75
C ASP A 159 23.28 11.71 8.74
N PHE A 160 23.16 10.38 8.65
CA PHE A 160 24.31 9.48 8.54
C PHE A 160 25.12 9.77 7.27
N TYR A 161 24.48 9.88 6.11
CA TYR A 161 25.14 10.23 4.86
C TYR A 161 25.81 11.60 4.93
N ARG A 162 25.12 12.60 5.50
CA ARG A 162 25.63 13.98 5.65
C ARG A 162 26.85 14.05 6.55
N LYS A 163 26.83 13.38 7.71
CA LYS A 163 27.96 13.35 8.66
C LYS A 163 29.21 12.70 8.05
N ASN A 164 29.03 11.81 7.07
CA ASN A 164 30.12 11.11 6.39
C ASN A 164 30.48 11.73 5.03
N GLY A 165 29.94 12.91 4.68
CA GLY A 165 30.30 13.63 3.47
C GLY A 165 29.83 12.98 2.16
N ALA A 166 28.82 12.12 2.20
CA ALA A 166 28.17 11.59 1.00
C ALA A 166 26.74 12.13 0.84
N LYS A 167 26.18 11.85 -0.33
CA LYS A 167 24.83 12.23 -0.73
C LYS A 167 24.13 11.07 -1.43
N LEU A 168 22.82 11.05 -1.34
CA LEU A 168 21.95 10.20 -2.14
C LEU A 168 21.55 10.95 -3.43
N ARG A 169 21.42 10.22 -4.53
CA ARG A 169 20.90 10.78 -5.79
C ARG A 169 19.39 10.92 -5.72
N ASN A 170 18.72 9.81 -5.42
CA ASN A 170 17.27 9.68 -5.28
C ASN A 170 16.93 8.52 -4.32
N ILE A 171 15.66 8.43 -3.94
CA ILE A 171 15.15 7.32 -3.13
C ILE A 171 13.95 6.70 -3.85
N ILE A 172 14.00 5.39 -4.13
CA ILE A 172 12.89 4.63 -4.69
C ILE A 172 12.20 3.86 -3.58
N ILE A 173 10.87 4.00 -3.48
CA ILE A 173 10.06 3.35 -2.46
C ILE A 173 9.02 2.45 -3.14
N PHE A 174 8.94 1.19 -2.73
CA PHE A 174 7.83 0.30 -3.05
C PHE A 174 6.96 0.14 -1.82
N THR A 175 5.64 0.30 -1.95
CA THR A 175 4.76 0.36 -0.79
C THR A 175 3.36 -0.14 -1.07
N ILE A 176 2.76 -0.79 -0.08
CA ILE A 176 1.32 -0.77 0.12
C ILE A 176 1.10 0.36 1.13
N GLY A 177 0.48 1.45 0.72
CA GLY A 177 0.52 2.67 1.51
C GLY A 177 -0.59 3.66 1.21
N GLY A 178 -0.65 4.67 2.07
CA GLY A 178 -1.72 5.66 2.06
C GLY A 178 -1.33 7.03 1.53
N THR A 179 -2.36 7.87 1.36
CA THR A 179 -2.27 9.29 0.99
C THR A 179 -1.37 10.09 1.93
N LYS A 180 -1.36 9.79 3.23
CA LYS A 180 -0.45 10.44 4.21
C LYS A 180 1.03 10.31 3.82
N GLY A 181 1.43 9.19 3.21
CA GLY A 181 2.79 8.98 2.73
C GLY A 181 3.24 10.02 1.70
N ILE A 182 2.35 10.49 0.82
CA ILE A 182 2.67 11.51 -0.19
C ILE A 182 3.07 12.83 0.48
N GLU A 183 2.25 13.31 1.43
CA GLU A 183 2.50 14.57 2.13
C GLU A 183 3.84 14.54 2.88
N ILE A 184 4.14 13.40 3.51
CA ILE A 184 5.38 13.15 4.23
C ILE A 184 6.58 13.23 3.30
N LEU A 185 6.54 12.52 2.17
CA LEU A 185 7.65 12.46 1.21
C LEU A 185 7.89 13.81 0.53
N GLU A 186 6.83 14.56 0.22
CA GLU A 186 6.93 15.93 -0.29
C GLU A 186 7.63 16.87 0.69
N ASN A 187 7.30 16.78 1.99
CA ASN A 187 7.95 17.59 3.03
C ASN A 187 9.41 17.18 3.22
N LEU A 188 9.70 15.88 3.32
CA LEU A 188 11.07 15.36 3.44
C LEU A 188 11.94 15.77 2.26
N THR A 189 11.38 15.84 1.05
CA THR A 189 12.14 16.29 -0.13
C THR A 189 12.60 17.73 0.02
N ARG A 190 11.74 18.61 0.55
CA ARG A 190 12.10 20.01 0.80
C ARG A 190 13.18 20.09 1.88
N GLU A 191 13.03 19.38 2.99
CA GLU A 191 14.02 19.30 4.07
C GLU A 191 15.38 18.81 3.56
N ILE A 192 15.41 17.73 2.76
CA ILE A 192 16.65 17.17 2.21
C ILE A 192 17.32 18.16 1.25
N ARG A 193 16.54 18.85 0.41
CA ARG A 193 17.07 19.83 -0.55
C ARG A 193 17.67 21.08 0.10
N GLU A 194 17.41 21.35 1.38
CA GLU A 194 18.08 22.44 2.11
C GLU A 194 19.59 22.19 2.26
N PHE A 195 20.01 20.92 2.36
CA PHE A 195 21.43 20.55 2.49
C PHE A 195 21.98 19.79 1.27
N TRP A 196 21.12 19.18 0.45
CA TRP A 196 21.47 18.58 -0.85
C TRP A 196 20.55 19.12 -1.96
N PRO A 197 20.81 20.33 -2.51
CA PRO A 197 19.97 20.92 -3.55
C PRO A 197 19.78 20.05 -4.79
N GLU A 198 20.76 19.19 -5.09
CA GLU A 198 20.79 18.27 -6.23
C GLU A 198 19.95 16.99 -6.02
N PHE A 199 19.35 16.80 -4.85
CA PHE A 199 18.55 15.59 -4.56
C PHE A 199 17.34 15.52 -5.50
N GLU A 200 17.29 14.49 -6.35
CA GLU A 200 16.29 14.37 -7.41
C GLU A 200 14.88 14.18 -6.82
N GLY A 201 14.77 13.61 -5.61
CA GLY A 201 13.50 13.39 -4.91
C GLY A 201 13.21 11.91 -4.67
N PHE A 202 11.97 11.64 -4.32
CA PHE A 202 11.44 10.30 -4.17
C PHE A 202 10.74 9.84 -5.46
N ILE A 203 10.89 8.55 -5.76
CA ILE A 203 10.06 7.84 -6.73
C ILE A 203 9.33 6.74 -5.96
N THR A 204 8.02 6.86 -5.81
CA THR A 204 7.23 5.92 -5.00
C THR A 204 6.28 5.12 -5.87
N VAL A 205 6.30 3.81 -5.71
CA VAL A 205 5.46 2.83 -6.39
C VAL A 205 4.50 2.23 -5.38
N TYR A 206 3.21 2.47 -5.60
CA TYR A 206 2.12 1.92 -4.80
C TYR A 206 1.54 0.66 -5.47
N TYR A 207 1.42 -0.43 -4.73
CA TYR A 207 0.74 -1.62 -5.22
C TYR A 207 -0.78 -1.43 -5.14
N GLU A 208 -1.44 -1.64 -6.28
CA GLU A 208 -2.89 -1.63 -6.50
C GLU A 208 -3.66 -0.33 -6.21
N GLY A 209 -3.09 0.59 -5.45
CA GLY A 209 -3.70 1.87 -5.14
C GLY A 209 -2.94 2.68 -4.11
N ILE A 210 -3.31 3.95 -4.01
CA ILE A 210 -2.94 4.83 -2.90
C ILE A 210 -4.15 4.88 -1.99
N PHE A 211 -4.09 4.19 -0.86
CA PHE A 211 -5.22 4.06 0.04
C PHE A 211 -5.33 5.25 0.99
N SER A 212 -6.33 5.25 1.87
CA SER A 212 -6.34 6.12 3.03
C SER A 212 -6.39 5.27 4.29
N THR A 213 -6.02 5.85 5.43
CA THR A 213 -6.23 5.20 6.72
C THR A 213 -7.55 5.66 7.34
N TYR A 214 -8.22 4.78 8.06
CA TYR A 214 -9.33 5.16 8.93
C TYR A 214 -8.91 6.29 9.88
N GLN A 215 -9.82 7.24 10.14
CA GLN A 215 -9.59 8.31 11.11
C GLN A 215 -10.32 8.06 12.44
N ASP A 216 -11.21 7.08 12.46
CA ASP A 216 -12.00 6.62 13.60
C ASP A 216 -12.23 5.10 13.48
N LYS A 217 -13.19 4.56 14.23
CA LYS A 217 -13.55 3.13 14.22
C LYS A 217 -14.32 2.68 12.97
N GLY A 218 -14.62 3.58 12.04
CA GLY A 218 -15.45 3.33 10.86
C GLY A 218 -16.88 2.93 11.19
N VAL A 219 -17.66 2.64 10.14
CA VAL A 219 -19.04 2.14 10.27
C VAL A 219 -19.10 0.79 11.00
N SER A 220 -18.06 -0.04 10.87
CA SER A 220 -17.97 -1.34 11.56
C SER A 220 -17.87 -1.20 13.09
N GLY A 221 -17.31 -0.07 13.58
CA GLY A 221 -16.96 0.11 14.99
C GLY A 221 -15.73 -0.67 15.44
N ILE A 222 -15.03 -1.36 14.53
CA ILE A 222 -13.91 -2.27 14.83
C ILE A 222 -12.57 -1.68 14.40
N ASN A 223 -12.54 -0.99 13.25
CA ASN A 223 -11.32 -0.56 12.57
C ASN A 223 -10.37 0.27 13.44
N LEU A 224 -9.08 0.22 13.17
CA LEU A 224 -8.05 0.97 13.88
C LEU A 224 -7.71 2.27 13.15
N PRO A 225 -7.88 3.44 13.80
CA PRO A 225 -7.45 4.72 13.25
C PRO A 225 -5.96 4.71 12.93
N ASP A 226 -5.58 5.36 11.82
CA ASP A 226 -4.20 5.54 11.36
C ASP A 226 -3.41 4.27 11.06
N VAL A 227 -4.07 3.12 11.08
CA VAL A 227 -3.50 1.80 10.82
C VAL A 227 -4.23 1.11 9.67
N ASP A 228 -5.54 0.93 9.78
CA ASP A 228 -6.30 0.18 8.79
C ASP A 228 -6.52 1.00 7.51
N PHE A 229 -6.25 0.39 6.36
CA PHE A 229 -6.46 0.97 5.04
C PHE A 229 -7.84 0.65 4.47
N TYR A 230 -8.37 1.61 3.72
CA TYR A 230 -9.59 1.50 2.92
C TYR A 230 -9.52 2.35 1.65
N TRP A 231 -10.54 2.28 0.80
CA TRP A 231 -10.57 2.98 -0.49
C TRP A 231 -11.00 4.44 -0.40
N LYS A 232 -11.75 4.81 0.65
CA LYS A 232 -12.29 6.16 0.79
C LYS A 232 -11.19 7.22 0.72
N ASP A 233 -11.42 8.25 -0.09
CA ASP A 233 -10.46 9.33 -0.38
C ASP A 233 -9.11 8.87 -0.98
N GLY A 234 -8.99 7.60 -1.36
CA GLY A 234 -7.83 7.02 -2.03
C GLY A 234 -7.99 6.94 -3.56
N ILE A 235 -6.96 6.42 -4.22
CA ILE A 235 -6.94 6.12 -5.66
C ILE A 235 -6.75 4.62 -5.83
N ILE A 236 -7.66 3.97 -6.54
CA ILE A 236 -7.63 2.51 -6.76
C ILE A 236 -7.29 2.23 -8.22
N ALA A 237 -6.38 1.29 -8.50
CA ALA A 237 -6.10 0.86 -9.86
C ALA A 237 -7.37 0.27 -10.50
N PRO A 238 -7.69 0.60 -11.77
CA PRO A 238 -8.85 0.06 -12.48
C PRO A 238 -8.93 -1.47 -12.43
N GLU A 239 -7.79 -2.14 -12.56
CA GLU A 239 -7.66 -3.59 -12.53
C GLU A 239 -7.95 -4.18 -11.14
N PHE A 240 -7.45 -3.54 -10.06
CA PHE A 240 -7.71 -3.99 -8.70
C PHE A 240 -9.19 -3.85 -8.36
N ARG A 241 -9.76 -2.68 -8.64
CA ARG A 241 -11.19 -2.43 -8.44
C ARG A 241 -12.05 -3.49 -9.13
N ARG A 242 -11.74 -3.78 -10.39
CA ARG A 242 -12.44 -4.81 -11.15
C ARG A 242 -12.42 -6.15 -10.43
N GLU A 243 -11.23 -6.58 -10.01
CA GLU A 243 -11.04 -7.89 -9.40
C GLU A 243 -11.71 -7.97 -8.02
N THR A 244 -11.48 -6.99 -7.14
CA THR A 244 -12.13 -6.93 -5.83
C THR A 244 -13.65 -7.00 -5.95
N LEU A 245 -14.25 -6.21 -6.84
CA LEU A 245 -15.70 -6.14 -7.03
C LEU A 245 -16.27 -7.29 -7.88
N SER A 246 -15.43 -8.22 -8.34
CA SER A 246 -15.87 -9.48 -8.96
C SER A 246 -16.06 -10.60 -7.94
N MET A 247 -15.59 -10.38 -6.72
CA MET A 247 -15.71 -11.28 -5.56
C MET A 247 -16.66 -10.65 -4.54
N CYS A 248 -17.23 -11.46 -3.64
CA CYS A 248 -18.19 -10.98 -2.64
C CYS A 248 -17.51 -10.21 -1.50
N SER A 249 -16.56 -10.87 -0.85
CA SER A 249 -16.04 -10.50 0.48
C SER A 249 -14.83 -9.57 0.54
N PRO A 250 -13.88 -9.55 -0.42
CA PRO A 250 -12.62 -8.81 -0.25
C PRO A 250 -12.76 -7.32 0.05
N LEU A 251 -13.83 -6.68 -0.46
CA LEU A 251 -14.12 -5.28 -0.17
C LEU A 251 -14.38 -5.00 1.32
N PHE A 252 -14.89 -5.99 2.05
CA PHE A 252 -15.31 -5.87 3.45
C PHE A 252 -14.25 -6.29 4.46
N GLU A 253 -13.09 -6.74 4.00
CA GLU A 253 -11.95 -7.03 4.88
C GLU A 253 -11.59 -5.81 5.75
N LYS A 254 -10.98 -6.07 6.91
CA LYS A 254 -10.63 -5.04 7.89
C LYS A 254 -9.79 -3.94 7.25
N CYS A 255 -8.76 -4.37 6.53
CA CYS A 255 -7.72 -3.56 5.95
C CYS A 255 -7.33 -4.13 4.57
N ILE A 256 -6.86 -3.28 3.66
CA ILE A 256 -6.28 -3.72 2.37
C ILE A 256 -5.09 -4.66 2.56
N ILE A 257 -4.31 -4.44 3.62
CA ILE A 257 -3.24 -5.32 4.03
C ILE A 257 -3.26 -5.39 5.56
N TYR A 258 -3.58 -6.57 6.11
CA TYR A 258 -3.35 -6.89 7.52
C TYR A 258 -1.87 -6.72 7.87
N ASP A 259 -1.48 -6.82 9.14
CA ASP A 259 -0.08 -6.62 9.54
C ASP A 259 0.85 -7.44 8.64
N GLY A 260 1.63 -6.76 7.79
CA GLY A 260 2.46 -7.43 6.80
C GLY A 260 3.56 -8.26 7.44
N GLY A 261 4.02 -7.89 8.64
CA GLY A 261 4.96 -8.67 9.44
C GLY A 261 4.30 -9.96 9.91
N ALA A 262 3.14 -9.87 10.56
CA ALA A 262 2.42 -11.04 11.06
C ALA A 262 2.02 -11.99 9.93
N ARG A 263 1.47 -11.45 8.84
CA ARG A 263 1.04 -12.20 7.66
C ARG A 263 2.14 -13.07 7.05
N ARG A 264 3.40 -12.66 7.17
CA ARG A 264 4.55 -13.44 6.68
C ARG A 264 5.25 -14.27 7.75
N TYR A 265 5.42 -13.73 8.96
CA TYR A 265 6.34 -14.28 9.96
C TYR A 265 5.63 -14.80 11.21
N GLU A 266 4.48 -14.25 11.57
CA GLU A 266 3.66 -14.63 12.73
C GLU A 266 2.26 -15.03 12.24
N ILE A 267 2.20 -16.05 11.38
CA ILE A 267 0.96 -16.44 10.67
C ILE A 267 -0.20 -16.73 11.64
N HIS A 268 0.10 -17.23 12.84
CA HIS A 268 -0.91 -17.45 13.88
C HIS A 268 -1.56 -16.14 14.36
N GLU A 269 -0.78 -15.08 14.61
CA GLU A 269 -1.30 -13.76 14.96
C GLU A 269 -2.14 -13.17 13.82
N HIS A 270 -1.72 -13.36 12.57
CA HIS A 270 -2.52 -12.96 11.39
C HIS A 270 -3.85 -13.71 11.31
N VAL A 271 -3.84 -15.01 11.58
CA VAL A 271 -5.07 -15.82 11.61
C VAL A 271 -6.01 -15.33 12.70
N GLU A 272 -5.49 -15.10 13.90
CA GLU A 272 -6.25 -14.55 15.03
C GLU A 272 -6.85 -13.19 14.66
N GLU A 273 -6.06 -12.26 14.11
CA GLU A 273 -6.52 -10.92 13.74
C GLU A 273 -7.67 -10.96 12.72
N VAL A 274 -7.56 -11.78 11.67
CA VAL A 274 -8.60 -11.89 10.65
C VAL A 274 -9.88 -12.49 11.23
N LEU A 275 -9.77 -13.57 12.03
CA LEU A 275 -10.91 -14.22 12.65
C LEU A 275 -11.59 -13.32 13.69
N GLU A 276 -10.82 -12.62 14.52
CA GLU A 276 -11.34 -11.64 15.49
C GLU A 276 -12.14 -10.53 14.81
N PHE A 277 -11.65 -10.03 13.66
CA PHE A 277 -12.39 -9.05 12.88
C PHE A 277 -13.73 -9.59 12.39
N TRP A 278 -13.73 -10.76 11.73
CA TRP A 278 -14.95 -11.31 11.14
C TRP A 278 -15.96 -11.81 12.18
N GLU A 279 -15.51 -12.41 13.29
CA GLU A 279 -16.38 -12.71 14.43
C GLU A 279 -16.93 -11.40 15.04
N GLY A 280 -16.11 -10.35 15.13
CA GLY A 280 -16.54 -9.04 15.55
C GLY A 280 -17.64 -8.44 14.66
N ILE A 281 -17.52 -8.59 13.34
CA ILE A 281 -18.55 -8.19 12.37
C ILE A 281 -19.83 -9.00 12.59
N LYS A 282 -19.71 -10.32 12.75
CA LYS A 282 -20.85 -11.23 12.97
C LYS A 282 -21.63 -10.89 14.24
N GLU A 283 -20.94 -10.63 15.35
CA GLU A 283 -21.56 -10.22 16.63
C GLU A 283 -22.33 -8.90 16.52
N ARG A 284 -21.90 -8.01 15.62
CA ARG A 284 -22.44 -6.66 15.44
C ARG A 284 -23.34 -6.55 14.22
N ALA A 285 -23.59 -7.64 13.48
CA ALA A 285 -24.27 -7.61 12.20
C ALA A 285 -25.66 -6.94 12.25
N ASP A 286 -26.41 -7.13 13.35
CA ASP A 286 -27.73 -6.52 13.54
C ASP A 286 -27.69 -5.02 13.89
N LYS A 287 -26.50 -4.47 14.20
CA LYS A 287 -26.29 -3.07 14.62
C LYS A 287 -25.60 -2.24 13.54
N ILE A 288 -24.92 -2.87 12.61
CA ILE A 288 -24.20 -2.20 11.52
C ILE A 288 -25.19 -1.95 10.37
N ASP A 289 -25.31 -0.70 9.93
CA ASP A 289 -26.01 -0.40 8.68
C ASP A 289 -25.13 -0.89 7.51
N PHE A 290 -25.58 -1.96 6.85
CA PHE A 290 -24.81 -2.59 5.78
C PHE A 290 -24.65 -1.67 4.56
N LYS A 291 -25.62 -0.78 4.32
CA LYS A 291 -25.54 0.19 3.22
C LYS A 291 -24.51 1.27 3.52
N GLU A 292 -24.47 1.78 4.75
CA GLU A 292 -23.42 2.72 5.17
C GLU A 292 -22.04 2.07 5.12
N LEU A 293 -21.92 0.80 5.53
CA LEU A 293 -20.66 0.05 5.44
C LEU A 293 -20.21 -0.12 3.99
N LEU A 294 -21.11 -0.49 3.07
CA LEU A 294 -20.81 -0.61 1.64
C LEU A 294 -20.34 0.72 1.05
N ASP A 295 -21.04 1.82 1.34
CA ASP A 295 -20.66 3.15 0.87
C ASP A 295 -19.30 3.61 1.42
N GLU A 296 -19.01 3.29 2.68
CA GLU A 296 -17.70 3.55 3.29
C GLU A 296 -16.59 2.77 2.58
N LYS A 297 -16.79 1.46 2.36
CA LYS A 297 -15.79 0.58 1.76
C LYS A 297 -15.54 0.90 0.28
N ILE A 298 -16.58 1.25 -0.49
CA ILE A 298 -16.42 1.73 -1.87
C ILE A 298 -15.79 3.14 -1.91
N GLY A 299 -16.07 3.96 -0.89
CA GLY A 299 -15.45 5.27 -0.71
C GLY A 299 -16.34 6.48 -1.04
N TYR A 300 -17.62 6.27 -1.32
CA TYR A 300 -18.59 7.34 -1.55
C TYR A 300 -20.05 6.85 -1.37
N PRO A 301 -20.99 7.78 -1.11
CA PRO A 301 -22.41 7.46 -1.08
C PRO A 301 -22.91 6.90 -2.42
N THR A 302 -23.72 5.84 -2.37
CA THR A 302 -24.39 5.28 -3.55
C THR A 302 -25.91 5.53 -3.51
N PRO A 303 -26.59 5.79 -4.64
CA PRO A 303 -26.06 5.78 -6.02
C PRO A 303 -25.22 7.03 -6.35
N ILE A 304 -24.30 6.89 -7.30
CA ILE A 304 -23.43 7.96 -7.80
C ILE A 304 -23.55 8.06 -9.33
N SER A 305 -23.48 9.28 -9.88
CA SER A 305 -23.48 9.47 -11.34
C SER A 305 -22.18 8.96 -11.96
N TYR A 306 -22.16 8.68 -13.27
CA TYR A 306 -20.93 8.26 -13.94
C TYR A 306 -19.86 9.36 -13.92
N GLU A 307 -20.27 10.61 -14.07
CA GLU A 307 -19.40 11.78 -14.05
C GLU A 307 -18.75 11.98 -12.66
N ASP A 308 -19.55 11.92 -11.59
CA ASP A 308 -19.03 12.01 -10.23
C ASP A 308 -18.17 10.80 -9.86
N TRP A 309 -18.53 9.60 -10.35
CA TRP A 309 -17.74 8.39 -10.17
C TRP A 309 -16.36 8.50 -10.83
N ILE A 310 -16.27 9.09 -12.02
CA ILE A 310 -14.99 9.36 -12.68
C ILE A 310 -14.13 10.29 -11.84
N GLU A 311 -14.69 11.39 -11.33
CA GLU A 311 -13.99 12.36 -10.50
C GLU A 311 -13.52 11.74 -9.17
N LYS A 312 -14.40 11.02 -8.48
CA LYS A 312 -14.10 10.37 -7.20
C LYS A 312 -12.98 9.36 -7.28
N ASN A 313 -12.86 8.69 -8.43
CA ASN A 313 -11.85 7.65 -8.64
C ASN A 313 -10.61 8.15 -9.39
N HIS A 314 -10.55 9.45 -9.74
CA HIS A 314 -9.43 10.06 -10.47
C HIS A 314 -9.19 9.44 -11.87
N TYR A 315 -10.27 9.01 -12.54
CA TYR A 315 -10.24 8.23 -13.79
C TYR A 315 -10.40 9.05 -15.07
N GLU A 316 -10.28 10.38 -15.03
CA GLU A 316 -10.52 11.25 -16.20
C GLU A 316 -9.56 10.99 -17.37
N LYS A 317 -8.44 10.31 -17.10
CA LYS A 317 -7.40 9.97 -18.09
C LYS A 317 -7.41 8.49 -18.48
N ILE A 318 -8.30 7.69 -17.89
CA ILE A 318 -8.53 6.30 -18.28
C ILE A 318 -9.45 6.27 -19.51
N ARG A 319 -9.30 5.27 -20.38
CA ARG A 319 -10.07 5.19 -21.62
C ARG A 319 -11.58 5.09 -21.29
N PRO A 320 -12.45 5.90 -21.92
CA PRO A 320 -13.89 5.91 -21.62
C PRO A 320 -14.61 4.56 -21.78
N ALA A 321 -14.10 3.67 -22.64
CA ALA A 321 -14.67 2.34 -22.80
C ALA A 321 -14.45 1.47 -21.55
N ASP A 322 -13.24 1.54 -20.96
CA ASP A 322 -12.87 0.76 -19.78
C ASP A 322 -13.63 1.28 -18.55
N THR A 323 -13.66 2.61 -18.37
CA THR A 323 -14.36 3.23 -17.24
C THR A 323 -15.87 3.01 -17.28
N LYS A 324 -16.51 3.08 -18.46
CA LYS A 324 -17.95 2.77 -18.60
C LYS A 324 -18.26 1.32 -18.27
N TRP A 325 -17.36 0.41 -18.62
CA TRP A 325 -17.51 -1.00 -18.26
C TRP A 325 -17.35 -1.21 -16.75
N LEU A 326 -16.31 -0.63 -16.14
CA LEU A 326 -16.06 -0.68 -14.69
C LEU A 326 -17.22 -0.10 -13.89
N TYR A 327 -17.74 1.06 -14.30
CA TYR A 327 -18.88 1.67 -13.64
C TYR A 327 -20.10 0.74 -13.62
N ARG A 328 -20.43 0.10 -14.75
CA ARG A 328 -21.54 -0.88 -14.81
C ARG A 328 -21.29 -2.10 -13.94
N GLN A 329 -20.05 -2.57 -13.87
CA GLN A 329 -19.68 -3.71 -13.04
C GLN A 329 -19.84 -3.37 -11.55
N GLU A 330 -19.41 -2.19 -11.12
CA GLU A 330 -19.63 -1.72 -9.75
C GLU A 330 -21.13 -1.56 -9.43
N GLN A 331 -21.93 -1.02 -10.35
CA GLN A 331 -23.39 -0.98 -10.16
C GLN A 331 -23.98 -2.39 -10.01
N GLY A 332 -23.50 -3.35 -10.80
CA GLY A 332 -23.90 -4.76 -10.68
C GLY A 332 -23.50 -5.38 -9.34
N TYR A 333 -22.30 -5.06 -8.85
CA TYR A 333 -21.83 -5.49 -7.53
C TYR A 333 -22.72 -4.91 -6.42
N ILE A 334 -22.97 -3.60 -6.42
CA ILE A 334 -23.84 -2.92 -5.45
C ILE A 334 -25.24 -3.54 -5.45
N GLU A 335 -25.80 -3.84 -6.62
CA GLU A 335 -27.10 -4.50 -6.72
C GLU A 335 -27.06 -5.92 -6.13
N SER A 336 -25.99 -6.68 -6.38
CA SER A 336 -25.84 -8.04 -5.83
C SER A 336 -25.76 -8.07 -4.31
N MET A 337 -25.17 -7.04 -3.69
CA MET A 337 -25.03 -6.94 -2.23
C MET A 337 -26.37 -6.73 -1.51
N LYS A 338 -27.43 -6.28 -2.20
CA LYS A 338 -28.75 -6.08 -1.59
C LYS A 338 -29.41 -7.36 -1.09
N ASN A 339 -29.00 -8.51 -1.62
CA ASN A 339 -29.59 -9.81 -1.29
C ASN A 339 -28.78 -10.59 -0.25
N ILE A 340 -27.73 -9.98 0.32
CA ILE A 340 -26.81 -10.63 1.27
C ILE A 340 -26.93 -9.91 2.61
N THR A 341 -26.99 -10.66 3.70
CA THR A 341 -26.87 -10.08 5.04
C THR A 341 -25.42 -10.07 5.51
N LEU A 342 -25.06 -9.08 6.33
CA LEU A 342 -23.71 -8.99 6.89
C LEU A 342 -23.33 -10.23 7.74
N LYS A 343 -24.33 -10.86 8.38
CA LYS A 343 -24.15 -12.09 9.13
C LYS A 343 -23.79 -13.28 8.23
N GLU A 344 -24.52 -13.47 7.13
CA GLU A 344 -24.22 -14.53 6.15
C GLU A 344 -22.82 -14.33 5.54
N LEU A 345 -22.48 -13.08 5.21
CA LEU A 345 -21.15 -12.74 4.70
C LEU A 345 -20.06 -13.11 5.69
N ALA A 346 -20.23 -12.75 6.97
CA ALA A 346 -19.25 -13.06 8.01
C ALA A 346 -19.14 -14.58 8.27
N ASP A 347 -20.27 -15.29 8.38
CA ASP A 347 -20.30 -16.75 8.57
C ASP A 347 -19.58 -17.49 7.42
N GLN A 348 -19.87 -17.09 6.17
CA GLN A 348 -19.20 -17.62 5.00
C GLN A 348 -17.69 -17.37 5.08
N ARG A 349 -17.28 -16.13 5.38
CA ARG A 349 -15.89 -15.74 5.39
C ARG A 349 -15.06 -16.42 6.48
N ILE A 350 -15.61 -16.53 7.69
CA ILE A 350 -14.99 -17.26 8.81
C ILE A 350 -14.74 -18.71 8.41
N THR A 351 -15.73 -19.36 7.77
CA THR A 351 -15.62 -20.75 7.32
C THR A 351 -14.54 -20.91 6.26
N GLU A 352 -14.58 -20.10 5.20
CA GLU A 352 -13.59 -20.13 4.09
C GLU A 352 -12.15 -19.89 4.58
N PHE A 353 -11.96 -18.91 5.45
CA PHE A 353 -10.65 -18.55 5.98
C PHE A 353 -10.11 -19.66 6.90
N THR A 354 -10.95 -20.17 7.80
CA THR A 354 -10.60 -21.27 8.71
C THR A 354 -10.20 -22.53 7.95
N ASP A 355 -10.95 -22.90 6.91
CA ASP A 355 -10.65 -24.09 6.11
C ASP A 355 -9.34 -23.93 5.33
N SER A 356 -9.06 -22.73 4.82
CA SER A 356 -7.86 -22.44 4.03
C SER A 356 -6.58 -22.43 4.88
N LEU A 357 -6.65 -21.92 6.11
CA LEU A 357 -5.49 -21.79 7.01
C LEU A 357 -5.46 -22.80 8.15
N LYS A 358 -6.29 -23.84 8.08
CA LYS A 358 -6.37 -24.92 9.09
C LYS A 358 -5.02 -25.50 9.52
N LYS A 359 -4.06 -25.57 8.59
CA LYS A 359 -2.70 -26.08 8.86
C LYS A 359 -1.85 -25.20 9.80
N TYR A 360 -2.25 -23.94 10.01
CA TYR A 360 -1.58 -22.98 10.88
C TYR A 360 -2.33 -22.75 12.20
N MET A 361 -3.48 -23.40 12.41
CA MET A 361 -4.33 -23.27 13.60
C MET A 361 -4.15 -24.41 14.62
N LEU A 362 -3.22 -25.33 14.35
CA LEU A 362 -2.86 -26.48 15.19
C LEU A 362 -1.48 -26.23 15.81
#